data_AF-A0A354GI00-F1
#
_entry.id   AF-A0A354GI00-F1
#
_cell.length_a   1.000
_cell.length_b   1.000
_cell.length_c   1.000
_cell.angle_alpha   90.00
_cell.angle_beta   90.00
_cell.angle_gamma   90.00
#
_symmetry.space_group_name_H-M   'P 1'
#
loop_
_entity.id
_entity.type
_entity.pdbx_description
1 polymer ?
#
loop_
_entity_poly.entity_id
_entity_poly.type
_entity_poly.pdbx_seq_one_letter_code
_entity_poly.pdbx_strand_id
1 'polypeptide(L)'
;MKKTFTLALTLALFVISSCTSIPKSSVKLSEEIMKESQEMHKLNIALIKQLFEERRNAVNSFINNKYLPKVVSNYKKLLPEDLDYKEQLPKIIENIVPVLLRKKDSLQTLLEKQENEFISVLSDNYTDYSRATYVLHDLITSGAKLQEEQRQTLNSIKNLTGQEINVDKIQQSIEGFYKNIDNKLNQMVSPKSNK
;
A
#
# COMPACT_ATOMS: atom_id res chain seq x y z
N MET A 1 28.58 -36.18 14.83
CA MET A 1 27.14 -35.88 14.96
C MET A 1 26.76 -35.16 16.26
N LYS A 2 27.26 -35.54 17.45
CA LYS A 2 26.92 -34.84 18.70
C LYS A 2 27.36 -33.36 18.73
N LYS A 3 28.57 -33.04 18.22
CA LYS A 3 29.12 -31.66 18.20
C LYS A 3 28.40 -30.70 17.23
N THR A 4 27.89 -31.20 16.11
CA THR A 4 27.11 -30.40 15.15
C THR A 4 25.70 -30.13 15.68
N PHE A 5 25.13 -31.07 16.44
CA PHE A 5 23.83 -30.89 17.11
C PHE A 5 23.91 -29.89 18.27
N THR A 6 24.96 -29.91 19.08
CA THR A 6 25.15 -28.88 20.14
C THR A 6 25.39 -27.50 19.56
N LEU A 7 26.11 -27.38 18.43
CA LEU A 7 26.38 -26.09 17.79
C LEU A 7 25.13 -25.51 17.10
N ALA A 8 24.28 -26.37 16.52
CA ALA A 8 22.96 -25.98 16.02
C ALA A 8 22.01 -25.56 17.15
N LEU A 9 22.06 -26.24 18.31
CA LEU A 9 21.23 -25.94 19.47
C LEU A 9 21.65 -24.61 20.14
N THR A 10 22.95 -24.32 20.26
CA THR A 10 23.42 -23.03 20.78
C THR A 10 23.16 -21.88 19.81
N LEU A 11 23.27 -22.10 18.50
CA LEU A 11 22.92 -21.10 17.50
C LEU A 11 21.41 -20.82 17.51
N ALA A 12 20.57 -21.85 17.64
CA ALA A 12 19.12 -21.71 17.77
C ALA A 12 18.71 -20.99 19.07
N LEU A 13 19.40 -21.23 20.19
CA LEU A 13 19.18 -20.48 21.45
C LEU A 13 19.58 -19.00 21.35
N PHE A 14 20.55 -18.65 20.51
CA PHE A 14 21.00 -17.26 20.35
C PHE A 14 19.96 -16.39 19.64
N VAL A 15 19.22 -16.94 18.68
CA VAL A 15 18.18 -16.21 17.91
C VAL A 15 16.96 -15.83 18.77
N ILE A 16 16.72 -16.53 19.87
CA ILE A 16 15.57 -16.30 20.76
C ILE A 16 15.86 -15.23 21.83
N SER A 17 17.10 -14.72 21.91
CA SER A 17 17.52 -13.72 22.91
C SER A 17 17.12 -12.28 22.56
N SER A 18 16.59 -12.07 21.36
CA SER A 18 16.29 -10.73 20.83
C SER A 18 14.90 -10.21 21.19
N CYS A 19 14.39 -10.55 22.38
CA CYS A 19 13.22 -9.86 22.93
C CYS A 19 13.69 -8.55 23.57
N THR A 20 14.14 -7.62 22.74
CA THR A 20 14.63 -6.32 23.18
C THR A 20 13.46 -5.45 23.62
N SER A 21 13.64 -4.64 24.66
CA SER A 21 12.72 -3.56 25.01
C SER A 21 12.33 -2.77 23.76
N ILE A 22 11.04 -2.47 23.57
CA ILE A 22 10.56 -1.64 22.45
C ILE A 22 10.88 -0.19 22.81
N PRO A 23 11.87 0.45 22.15
CA PRO A 23 12.25 1.80 22.50
C PRO A 23 11.17 2.79 22.05
N LYS A 24 11.05 3.94 22.74
CA LYS A 24 10.14 5.04 22.35
C LYS A 24 10.39 5.54 20.92
N SER A 25 11.61 5.37 20.40
CA SER A 25 11.95 5.66 19.00
C SER A 25 11.19 4.80 18.00
N SER A 26 10.79 3.57 18.36
CA SER A 26 9.98 2.70 17.49
C SER A 26 8.56 3.23 17.31
N VAL A 27 7.96 3.81 18.35
CA VAL A 27 6.65 4.49 18.27
C VAL A 27 6.75 5.66 17.28
N LYS A 28 7.72 6.55 17.49
CA LYS A 28 7.94 7.72 16.61
C LYS A 28 8.23 7.30 15.17
N LEU A 29 9.06 6.28 14.96
CA LEU A 29 9.36 5.77 13.62
C LEU A 29 8.11 5.23 12.92
N SER A 30 7.26 4.49 13.64
CA SER A 30 6.01 3.99 13.07
C SER A 30 5.03 5.10 12.69
N GLU A 31 4.95 6.19 13.47
CA GLU A 31 4.17 7.37 13.12
C GLU A 31 4.68 8.05 11.83
N GLU A 32 5.99 8.19 11.68
CA GLU A 32 6.59 8.77 10.47
C GLU A 32 6.38 7.87 9.24
N ILE A 33 6.44 6.54 9.38
CA ILE A 33 6.11 5.59 8.30
C ILE A 33 4.65 5.76 7.85
N MET A 34 3.72 5.92 8.80
CA MET A 34 2.31 6.14 8.47
C MET A 34 2.10 7.44 7.70
N LYS A 35 2.76 8.53 8.11
CA LYS A 35 2.72 9.82 7.37
C LYS A 35 3.28 9.69 5.97
N GLU A 36 4.47 9.10 5.83
CA GLU A 36 5.13 8.91 4.53
C GLU A 36 4.25 8.07 3.60
N SER A 37 3.64 7.00 4.11
CA SER A 37 2.72 6.17 3.33
C SER A 37 1.52 6.94 2.80
N GLN A 38 0.95 7.85 3.59
CA GLN A 38 -0.14 8.72 3.16
C GLN A 38 0.29 9.67 2.04
N GLU A 39 1.46 10.28 2.15
CA GLU A 39 1.96 11.17 1.11
C GLU A 39 2.32 10.40 -0.17
N MET A 40 2.89 9.21 -0.05
CA MET A 40 3.13 8.31 -1.18
C MET A 40 1.82 7.90 -1.88
N HIS A 41 0.74 7.63 -1.13
CA HIS A 41 -0.56 7.35 -1.72
C HIS A 41 -1.09 8.52 -2.55
N LYS A 42 -1.01 9.75 -2.03
CA LYS A 42 -1.40 10.97 -2.76
C LYS A 42 -0.57 11.16 -4.03
N LEU A 43 0.75 10.96 -3.93
CA LEU A 43 1.67 11.07 -5.06
C LEU A 43 1.32 10.05 -6.16
N ASN A 44 1.05 8.81 -5.78
CA ASN A 44 0.66 7.75 -6.72
C ASN A 44 -0.66 8.08 -7.42
N ILE A 45 -1.66 8.62 -6.72
CA ILE A 45 -2.90 9.10 -7.34
C ILE A 45 -2.59 10.23 -8.35
N ALA A 46 -1.76 11.21 -7.96
CA ALA A 46 -1.40 12.32 -8.84
C ALA A 46 -0.69 11.83 -10.12
N LEU A 47 0.22 10.85 -9.98
CA LEU A 47 0.91 10.24 -11.11
C LEU A 47 -0.05 9.52 -12.06
N ILE A 48 -1.00 8.75 -11.53
CA ILE A 48 -2.02 8.07 -12.34
C ILE A 48 -2.84 9.12 -13.11
N LYS A 49 -3.32 10.17 -12.44
CA LYS A 49 -4.07 11.25 -13.07
C LYS A 49 -3.27 11.90 -14.20
N GLN A 50 -2.01 12.23 -13.96
CA GLN A 50 -1.14 12.81 -14.97
C GLN A 50 -0.95 11.87 -16.17
N LEU A 51 -0.70 10.58 -15.93
CA LEU A 51 -0.56 9.58 -16.99
C LEU A 51 -1.83 9.51 -17.85
N PHE A 52 -3.01 9.53 -17.24
CA PHE A 52 -4.27 9.47 -17.98
C PHE A 52 -4.58 10.78 -18.71
N GLU A 53 -4.22 11.94 -18.17
CA GLU A 53 -4.25 13.21 -18.91
C GLU A 53 -3.36 13.18 -20.15
N GLU A 54 -2.12 12.69 -20.03
CA GLU A 54 -1.22 12.53 -21.17
C GLU A 54 -1.80 11.59 -22.23
N ARG A 55 -2.44 10.50 -21.81
CA ARG A 55 -3.16 9.58 -22.72
C ARG A 55 -4.35 10.23 -23.40
N ARG A 56 -5.16 11.00 -22.68
CA ARG A 56 -6.28 11.76 -23.27
C ARG A 56 -5.78 12.75 -24.31
N ASN A 57 -4.69 13.45 -24.02
CA ASN A 57 -4.04 14.37 -24.95
C ASN A 57 -3.50 13.66 -26.20
N ALA A 58 -2.87 12.49 -26.03
CA ALA A 58 -2.41 11.66 -27.13
C ALA A 58 -3.58 11.17 -28.02
N VAL A 59 -4.68 10.74 -27.42
CA VAL A 59 -5.91 10.35 -28.14
C VAL A 59 -6.48 11.54 -28.90
N ASN A 60 -6.58 12.70 -28.27
CA ASN A 60 -7.06 13.92 -28.94
C ASN A 60 -6.17 14.30 -30.13
N SER A 61 -4.85 14.25 -29.96
CA SER A 61 -3.90 14.49 -31.05
C SER A 61 -4.04 13.48 -32.18
N PHE A 62 -4.17 12.19 -31.87
CA PHE A 62 -4.41 11.15 -32.86
C PHE A 62 -5.72 11.38 -33.64
N ILE A 63 -6.80 11.73 -32.92
CA ILE A 63 -8.11 11.99 -33.52
C ILE A 63 -8.00 13.16 -34.50
N ASN A 64 -7.42 14.28 -34.07
CA ASN A 64 -7.35 15.51 -34.86
C ASN A 64 -6.38 15.42 -36.03
N ASN A 65 -5.22 14.83 -35.82
CA ASN A 65 -4.11 14.91 -36.79
C ASN A 65 -4.03 13.70 -37.73
N LYS A 66 -4.68 12.58 -37.38
CA LYS A 66 -4.58 11.33 -38.16
C LYS A 66 -5.93 10.73 -38.51
N TYR A 67 -6.81 10.52 -37.52
CA TYR A 67 -8.10 9.88 -37.76
C TYR A 67 -9.04 10.75 -38.60
N LEU A 68 -9.29 11.99 -38.16
CA LEU A 68 -10.16 12.94 -38.85
C LEU A 68 -9.75 13.18 -40.31
N PRO A 69 -8.48 13.50 -40.62
CA PRO A 69 -8.02 13.64 -42.01
C PRO A 69 -8.25 12.39 -42.85
N LYS A 70 -8.05 11.19 -42.26
CA LYS A 70 -8.26 9.93 -42.97
C LYS A 70 -9.73 9.66 -43.24
N VAL A 71 -10.60 9.93 -42.27
CA VAL A 71 -12.06 9.82 -42.43
C VAL A 71 -12.52 10.76 -43.55
N VAL A 72 -12.14 12.04 -43.49
CA VAL A 72 -12.49 13.02 -44.53
C VAL A 72 -11.97 12.58 -45.90
N SER A 73 -10.73 12.10 -45.99
CA SER A 73 -10.16 11.59 -47.25
C SER A 73 -10.93 10.40 -47.80
N ASN A 74 -11.34 9.46 -46.95
CA ASN A 74 -12.13 8.30 -47.37
C ASN A 74 -13.51 8.72 -47.86
N TYR A 75 -14.19 9.64 -47.18
CA TYR A 75 -15.49 10.15 -47.61
C TYR A 75 -15.39 10.94 -48.92
N LYS A 76 -14.34 11.76 -49.11
CA LYS A 76 -14.10 12.48 -50.37
C LYS A 76 -14.03 11.54 -51.59
N LYS A 77 -13.49 10.33 -51.44
CA LYS A 77 -13.40 9.33 -52.52
C LYS A 77 -14.74 8.72 -52.92
N LEU A 78 -15.75 8.84 -52.06
CA LEU A 78 -17.09 8.32 -52.30
C LEU A 78 -18.01 9.36 -52.95
N LEU A 79 -17.50 10.60 -53.14
CA LEU A 79 -18.26 11.67 -53.76
C LEU A 79 -18.21 11.54 -55.30
N PRO A 80 -19.37 11.59 -55.97
CA PRO A 80 -19.45 11.73 -57.43
C PRO A 80 -18.67 12.96 -57.95
N GLU A 81 -18.13 12.89 -59.16
CA GLU A 81 -17.39 14.01 -59.78
C GLU A 81 -18.30 15.19 -60.18
N ASP A 82 -19.62 14.93 -60.31
CA ASP A 82 -20.67 15.88 -60.68
C ASP A 82 -21.45 16.47 -59.49
N LEU A 83 -20.89 16.39 -58.27
CA LEU A 83 -21.59 16.74 -57.03
C LEU A 83 -21.77 18.26 -56.83
N ASP A 84 -23.01 18.71 -56.61
CA ASP A 84 -23.29 20.05 -56.07
C ASP A 84 -23.05 20.12 -54.56
N TYR A 85 -21.92 20.70 -54.18
CA TYR A 85 -21.50 20.84 -52.78
C TYR A 85 -22.44 21.70 -51.93
N LYS A 86 -23.25 22.60 -52.49
CA LYS A 86 -24.16 23.44 -51.69
C LYS A 86 -25.34 22.64 -51.12
N GLU A 87 -25.85 21.67 -51.86
CA GLU A 87 -26.97 20.82 -51.40
C GLU A 87 -26.51 19.62 -50.56
N GLN A 88 -25.35 19.04 -50.89
CA GLN A 88 -24.94 17.73 -50.37
C GLN A 88 -24.07 17.84 -49.11
N LEU A 89 -23.30 18.92 -48.95
CA LEU A 89 -22.37 19.09 -47.83
C LEU A 89 -23.06 19.08 -46.44
N PRO A 90 -24.24 19.70 -46.24
CA PRO A 90 -24.96 19.60 -44.97
C PRO A 90 -25.31 18.14 -44.60
N LYS A 91 -25.84 17.36 -45.56
CA LYS A 91 -26.19 15.93 -45.37
C LYS A 91 -24.97 15.07 -45.09
N ILE A 92 -23.83 15.37 -45.72
CA ILE A 92 -22.57 14.67 -45.48
C ILE A 92 -22.06 14.96 -44.06
N ILE A 93 -22.09 16.23 -43.62
CA ILE A 93 -21.68 16.63 -42.28
C ILE A 93 -22.60 16.02 -41.20
N GLU A 94 -23.91 16.02 -41.42
CA GLU A 94 -24.90 15.38 -40.53
C GLU A 94 -24.62 13.90 -40.30
N ASN A 95 -24.12 13.17 -41.31
CA ASN A 95 -23.81 11.75 -41.16
C ASN A 95 -22.42 11.48 -40.54
N ILE A 96 -21.43 12.34 -40.82
CA ILE A 96 -20.04 12.13 -40.40
C ILE A 96 -19.79 12.57 -38.94
N VAL A 97 -20.34 13.71 -38.53
CA VAL A 97 -20.09 14.30 -37.21
C VAL A 97 -20.52 13.38 -36.06
N PRO A 98 -21.70 12.75 -36.07
CA PRO A 98 -22.13 11.89 -34.96
C PRO A 98 -21.22 10.67 -34.77
N VAL A 99 -20.73 10.06 -35.86
CA VAL A 99 -19.82 8.91 -35.80
C VAL A 99 -18.47 9.31 -35.17
N LEU A 100 -17.98 10.49 -35.53
CA LEU A 100 -16.74 11.06 -34.99
C LEU A 100 -16.84 11.37 -33.51
N LEU A 101 -17.91 12.06 -33.10
CA LEU A 101 -18.17 12.38 -31.69
C LEU A 101 -18.31 11.10 -30.87
N ARG A 102 -19.12 10.14 -31.33
CA ARG A 102 -19.31 8.86 -30.64
C ARG A 102 -18.01 8.08 -30.45
N LYS A 103 -17.13 8.07 -31.46
CA LYS A 103 -15.84 7.37 -31.36
C LYS A 103 -14.89 8.07 -30.39
N LYS A 104 -14.84 9.41 -30.43
CA LYS A 104 -14.07 10.23 -29.50
C LYS A 104 -14.55 10.00 -28.06
N ASP A 105 -15.84 10.15 -27.83
CA ASP A 105 -16.44 10.01 -26.51
C ASP A 105 -16.22 8.59 -25.96
N SER A 106 -16.40 7.56 -26.79
CA SER A 106 -16.12 6.19 -26.39
C SER A 106 -14.68 5.97 -25.92
N LEU A 107 -13.69 6.56 -26.60
CA LEU A 107 -12.28 6.43 -26.18
C LEU A 107 -12.00 7.20 -24.89
N GLN A 108 -12.59 8.40 -24.74
CA GLN A 108 -12.46 9.22 -23.53
C GLN A 108 -13.10 8.52 -22.32
N THR A 109 -14.32 8.00 -22.46
CA THR A 109 -15.01 7.23 -21.40
C THR A 109 -14.25 5.96 -21.02
N LEU A 110 -13.62 5.28 -21.98
CA LEU A 110 -12.78 4.11 -21.66
C LEU A 110 -11.55 4.49 -20.85
N LEU A 111 -10.89 5.60 -21.17
CA LEU A 111 -9.76 6.11 -20.41
C LEU A 111 -10.18 6.54 -19.00
N GLU A 112 -11.31 7.23 -18.87
CA GLU A 112 -11.87 7.63 -17.57
C GLU A 112 -12.22 6.41 -16.71
N LYS A 113 -12.86 5.39 -17.30
CA LYS A 113 -13.16 4.14 -16.58
C LYS A 113 -11.90 3.47 -16.07
N GLN A 114 -10.88 3.36 -16.93
CA GLN A 114 -9.60 2.76 -16.54
C GLN A 114 -8.90 3.57 -15.45
N GLU A 115 -8.87 4.91 -15.56
CA GLU A 115 -8.29 5.78 -14.54
C GLU A 115 -8.95 5.53 -13.18
N ASN A 116 -10.28 5.52 -13.14
CA ASN A 116 -11.05 5.27 -11.92
C ASN A 116 -10.80 3.87 -11.36
N GLU A 117 -10.66 2.85 -12.22
CA GLU A 117 -10.32 1.49 -11.81
C GLU A 117 -8.93 1.42 -11.18
N PHE A 118 -7.92 2.05 -11.78
CA PHE A 118 -6.57 2.14 -11.21
C PHE A 118 -6.54 2.89 -9.88
N ILE A 119 -7.26 4.01 -9.78
CA ILE A 119 -7.36 4.78 -8.52
C ILE A 119 -8.06 3.94 -7.45
N SER A 120 -9.15 3.25 -7.78
CA SER A 120 -9.88 2.39 -6.84
C SER A 120 -8.97 1.30 -6.28
N VAL A 121 -8.30 0.54 -7.16
CA VAL A 121 -7.39 -0.54 -6.73
C VAL A 121 -6.24 -0.01 -5.87
N LEU A 122 -5.68 1.15 -6.23
CA LEU A 122 -4.63 1.80 -5.45
C LEU A 122 -5.12 2.21 -4.06
N SER A 123 -6.33 2.77 -3.96
CA SER A 123 -6.94 3.20 -2.71
C SER A 123 -7.36 2.04 -1.82
N ASP A 124 -7.85 0.95 -2.40
CA ASP A 124 -8.18 -0.28 -1.66
C ASP A 124 -6.92 -0.89 -1.04
N ASN A 125 -5.85 -1.04 -1.85
CA ASN A 125 -4.55 -1.52 -1.37
C ASN A 125 -3.95 -0.61 -0.27
N TYR A 126 -4.07 0.71 -0.43
CA TYR A 126 -3.61 1.66 0.59
C TYR A 126 -4.42 1.52 1.88
N THR A 127 -5.73 1.30 1.80
CA THR A 127 -6.59 1.11 2.97
C THR A 127 -6.18 -0.12 3.77
N ASP A 128 -5.90 -1.23 3.10
CA ASP A 128 -5.44 -2.46 3.75
C ASP A 128 -4.05 -2.29 4.38
N TYR A 129 -3.12 -1.69 3.64
CA TYR A 129 -1.79 -1.35 4.14
C TYR A 129 -1.86 -0.42 5.36
N SER A 130 -2.68 0.61 5.30
CA SER A 130 -2.87 1.61 6.35
C SER A 130 -3.42 0.93 7.61
N ARG A 131 -4.46 0.10 7.47
CA ARG A 131 -5.03 -0.67 8.58
C ARG A 131 -3.98 -1.57 9.25
N ALA A 132 -3.19 -2.30 8.48
CA ALA A 132 -2.12 -3.14 9.01
C ALA A 132 -1.06 -2.30 9.76
N THR A 133 -0.72 -1.13 9.22
CA THR A 133 0.27 -0.23 9.82
C THR A 133 -0.24 0.40 11.13
N TYR A 134 -1.52 0.78 11.20
CA TYR A 134 -2.16 1.22 12.44
C TYR A 134 -2.13 0.13 13.52
N VAL A 135 -2.51 -1.11 13.16
CA VAL A 135 -2.46 -2.24 14.10
C VAL A 135 -1.03 -2.46 14.61
N LEU A 136 -0.02 -2.39 13.74
CA LEU A 136 1.38 -2.50 14.14
C LEU A 136 1.80 -1.35 15.06
N HIS A 137 1.42 -0.12 14.75
CA HIS A 137 1.68 1.04 15.61
C HIS A 137 1.05 0.87 17.00
N ASP A 138 -0.19 0.38 17.08
CA ASP A 138 -0.89 0.14 18.35
C ASP A 138 -0.21 -0.97 19.17
N LEU A 139 0.27 -2.03 18.52
CA LEU A 139 1.04 -3.10 19.18
C LEU A 139 2.39 -2.56 19.70
N ILE A 140 3.11 -1.77 18.89
CA ILE A 140 4.37 -1.13 19.28
C ILE A 140 4.14 -0.19 20.46
N THR A 141 3.09 0.62 20.42
CA THR A 141 2.72 1.57 21.47
C THR A 141 2.31 0.87 22.75
N SER A 142 1.48 -0.16 22.66
CA SER A 142 1.05 -0.97 23.81
C SER A 142 2.23 -1.68 24.47
N GLY A 143 3.12 -2.27 23.67
CA GLY A 143 4.33 -2.92 24.18
C GLY A 143 5.29 -1.93 24.84
N ALA A 144 5.48 -0.75 24.27
CA ALA A 144 6.30 0.31 24.88
C ALA A 144 5.70 0.85 26.19
N LYS A 145 4.36 1.00 26.27
CA LYS A 145 3.65 1.41 27.50
C LYS A 145 3.79 0.37 28.61
N LEU A 146 3.56 -0.91 28.30
CA LEU A 146 3.68 -2.00 29.27
C LEU A 146 5.08 -2.04 29.91
N GLN A 147 6.12 -1.86 29.10
CA GLN A 147 7.50 -1.82 29.61
C GLN A 147 7.76 -0.59 30.49
N GLU A 148 7.22 0.57 30.11
CA GLU A 148 7.33 1.78 30.93
C GLU A 148 6.60 1.62 32.28
N GLU A 149 5.41 1.03 32.29
CA GLU A 149 4.64 0.74 33.52
C GLU A 149 5.37 -0.28 34.42
N GLN A 150 5.97 -1.33 33.85
CA GLN A 150 6.79 -2.27 34.60
C GLN A 150 7.99 -1.56 35.24
N ARG A 151 8.71 -0.74 34.46
CA ARG A 151 9.85 0.05 34.94
C ARG A 151 9.44 1.01 36.07
N GLN A 152 8.31 1.70 35.93
CA GLN A 152 7.77 2.60 36.94
C GLN A 152 7.37 1.85 38.21
N THR A 153 6.68 0.72 38.08
CA THR A 153 6.29 -0.13 39.22
C THR A 153 7.51 -0.64 39.98
N LEU A 154 8.53 -1.13 39.28
CA LEU A 154 9.76 -1.61 39.90
C LEU A 154 10.53 -0.48 40.59
N ASN A 155 10.58 0.72 40.00
CA ASN A 155 11.15 1.91 40.64
C ASN A 155 10.37 2.31 41.90
N SER A 156 9.04 2.26 41.87
CA SER A 156 8.19 2.50 43.03
C SER A 156 8.43 1.48 44.14
N ILE A 157 8.58 0.19 43.81
CA ILE A 157 8.94 -0.87 44.77
C ILE A 157 10.31 -0.59 45.39
N LYS A 158 11.31 -0.23 44.58
CA LYS A 158 12.65 0.16 45.06
C LYS A 158 12.60 1.34 46.03
N ASN A 159 11.80 2.36 45.70
CA ASN A 159 11.64 3.55 46.54
C ASN A 159 10.91 3.26 47.86
N LEU A 160 9.91 2.36 47.85
CA LEU A 160 9.12 2.02 49.04
C LEU A 160 9.83 1.06 50.00
N THR A 161 10.70 0.19 49.48
CA THR A 161 11.34 -0.86 50.28
C THR A 161 12.68 -0.44 50.88
N GLY A 162 13.28 0.66 50.43
CA GLY A 162 14.54 1.21 50.98
C GLY A 162 15.76 0.30 50.84
N GLN A 163 15.60 -0.93 50.34
CA GLN A 163 16.68 -1.85 50.02
C GLN A 163 17.06 -1.73 48.54
N GLU A 164 18.33 -2.00 48.22
CA GLU A 164 18.81 -2.24 46.86
C GLU A 164 18.17 -3.53 46.30
N ILE A 165 16.86 -3.52 46.09
CA ILE A 165 16.21 -4.51 45.26
C ILE A 165 16.81 -4.33 43.87
N ASN A 166 17.50 -5.38 43.40
CA ASN A 166 18.12 -5.40 42.09
C ASN A 166 17.00 -5.54 41.03
N VAL A 167 16.38 -4.39 40.73
CA VAL A 167 15.26 -4.21 39.81
C VAL A 167 15.54 -4.86 38.46
N ASP A 168 16.78 -4.80 37.98
CA ASP A 168 17.20 -5.38 36.71
C ASP A 168 17.06 -6.92 36.69
N LYS A 169 17.39 -7.59 37.81
CA LYS A 169 17.18 -9.04 37.94
C LYS A 169 15.71 -9.44 37.96
N ILE A 170 14.85 -8.64 38.59
CA ILE A 170 13.42 -8.92 38.65
C ILE A 170 12.80 -8.73 37.26
N GLN A 171 13.18 -7.66 36.56
CA GLN A 171 12.74 -7.40 35.21
C GLN A 171 13.16 -8.51 34.25
N GLN A 172 14.42 -8.97 34.31
CA GLN A 172 14.90 -10.12 33.54
C GLN A 172 14.13 -11.41 33.84
N SER A 173 13.71 -11.63 35.08
CA SER A 173 12.93 -12.81 35.48
C SER A 173 11.50 -12.77 34.91
N ILE A 174 10.88 -11.59 34.93
CA ILE A 174 9.53 -11.36 34.36
C ILE A 174 9.58 -11.52 32.83
N GLU A 175 10.57 -10.94 32.16
CA GLU A 175 10.79 -11.11 30.71
C GLU A 175 11.02 -12.58 30.36
N GLY A 176 11.80 -13.31 31.17
CA GLY A 176 11.99 -14.75 31.04
C GLY A 176 10.70 -15.56 31.21
N PHE A 177 9.79 -15.12 32.08
CA PHE A 177 8.49 -15.74 32.29
C PHE A 177 7.54 -15.53 31.11
N TYR A 178 7.43 -14.30 30.59
CA TYR A 178 6.65 -14.01 29.39
C TYR A 178 7.14 -14.81 28.18
N LYS A 179 8.46 -14.91 28.00
CA LYS A 179 9.08 -15.73 26.96
C LYS A 179 8.72 -17.22 27.06
N ASN A 180 8.59 -17.75 28.28
CA ASN A 180 8.16 -19.13 28.49
C ASN A 180 6.67 -19.33 28.18
N ILE A 181 5.82 -18.35 28.50
CA ILE A 181 4.39 -18.39 28.16
C ILE A 181 4.21 -18.36 26.64
N ASP A 182 4.87 -17.42 25.96
CA ASP A 182 4.78 -17.28 24.51
C ASP A 182 5.26 -18.54 23.77
N ASN A 183 6.38 -19.13 24.20
CA ASN A 183 6.84 -20.42 23.67
C ASN A 183 5.83 -21.55 23.88
N LYS A 184 5.16 -21.60 25.04
CA LYS A 184 4.18 -22.64 25.35
C LYS A 184 2.90 -22.47 24.54
N LEU A 185 2.48 -21.23 24.29
CA LEU A 185 1.35 -20.90 23.41
C LEU A 185 1.67 -21.23 21.95
N ASN A 186 2.86 -20.85 21.45
CA ASN A 186 3.30 -21.18 20.09
C ASN A 186 3.41 -22.70 19.84
N GLN A 187 3.77 -23.48 20.86
CA GLN A 187 3.75 -24.95 20.81
C GLN A 187 2.33 -25.54 20.82
N MET A 188 1.34 -24.83 21.36
CA MET A 188 -0.07 -25.25 21.34
C MET A 188 -0.78 -24.90 20.03
N VAL A 189 -0.34 -23.85 19.34
CA VAL A 189 -0.96 -23.36 18.08
C VAL A 189 -0.29 -23.96 16.83
N SER A 190 0.93 -24.50 16.94
CA SER A 190 1.57 -25.23 15.85
C SER A 190 1.00 -26.66 15.75
N PRO A 191 0.36 -27.06 14.63
CA PRO A 191 -0.15 -28.41 14.48
C PRO A 191 1.02 -29.39 14.55
N LYS A 192 0.87 -30.46 15.34
CA LYS A 192 1.80 -31.60 15.31
C LYS A 192 1.86 -32.12 13.88
N SER A 193 2.91 -31.76 13.15
CA SER A 193 3.30 -32.43 11.92
C SER A 193 3.72 -33.85 12.27
N ASN A 194 2.76 -34.77 12.29
CA ASN A 194 3.04 -36.20 12.21
C ASN A 194 3.46 -36.52 10.78
N LYS A 195 4.77 -36.60 10.55
CA LYS A 195 5.44 -37.56 9.67
C LYS A 195 6.94 -37.49 9.87
#